data_AF-A0A392NNZ2-F1
#
_entry.id   AF-A0A392NNZ2-F1
#
_cell.length_a   1.000
_cell.length_b   1.000
_cell.length_c   1.000
_cell.angle_alpha   90.00
_cell.angle_beta   90.00
_cell.angle_gamma   90.00
#
_symmetry.space_group_name_H-M   'P 1'
#
loop_
_entity.id
_entity.type
_entity.pdbx_description
1 polymer ?
#
loop_
_entity_poly.entity_id
_entity_poly.type
_entity_poly.pdbx_seq_one_letter_code
_entity_poly.pdbx_strand_id
1 'polypeptide(L)'
;MIEVAVVMKIIRNCFRAWLDSNENLSIGVVSPYAAQVDTIQDILGQKYDKHEGFDVKVNTIDGFQGGEKDIIILSTIRTDCSTSIGFISNNQRTNVALTRA
;
A
#
# COMPACT_ATOMS: atom_id res chain seq x y z
N MET A 1 10.02 10.66 2.88
CA MET A 1 9.29 10.78 4.17
C MET A 1 7.84 11.27 4.02
N ILE A 2 7.53 12.29 3.22
CA ILE A 2 6.16 12.84 3.12
C ILE A 2 5.14 11.79 2.67
N GLU A 3 5.44 11.01 1.62
CA GLU A 3 4.52 9.96 1.12
C GLU A 3 4.21 8.91 2.19
N VAL A 4 5.21 8.44 2.92
CA VAL A 4 5.04 7.48 4.02
C VAL A 4 4.08 8.04 5.08
N ALA A 5 4.24 9.31 5.44
CA ALA A 5 3.33 9.96 6.40
C ALA A 5 1.88 10.04 5.88
N VAL A 6 1.70 10.26 4.58
CA VAL A 6 0.37 10.27 3.93
C VAL A 6 -0.24 8.87 3.93
N VAL A 7 0.51 7.84 3.53
CA VAL A 7 0.07 6.44 3.55
C VAL A 7 -0.40 6.06 4.96
N MET A 8 0.40 6.37 5.99
CA MET A 8 0.03 6.09 7.38
C MET A 8 -1.22 6.84 7.83
N LYS A 9 -1.44 8.07 7.34
CA LYS A 9 -2.65 8.84 7.62
C LYS A 9 -3.88 8.21 6.97
N ILE A 10 -3.76 7.72 5.74
CA ILE A 10 -4.84 7.03 5.03
C ILE A 10 -5.22 5.74 5.78
N ILE A 11 -4.25 4.88 6.10
CA ILE A 11 -4.49 3.64 6.85
C ILE A 11 -5.19 3.93 8.18
N ARG A 12 -4.76 4.97 8.91
CA ARG A 12 -5.41 5.37 10.17
C ARG A 12 -6.86 5.81 9.96
N ASN A 13 -7.15 6.51 8.87
CA ASN A 13 -8.51 6.93 8.56
C ASN A 13 -9.39 5.73 8.20
N CYS A 14 -8.88 4.79 7.41
CA CYS A 14 -9.56 3.53 7.10
C CYS A 14 -9.85 2.73 8.37
N PHE A 15 -8.87 2.62 9.27
CA PHE A 15 -9.06 1.94 10.56
C PHE A 15 -10.15 2.58 11.41
N ARG A 16 -10.21 3.93 11.45
CA ARG A 16 -11.28 4.64 12.17
C ARG A 16 -12.65 4.38 11.58
N ALA A 17 -12.78 4.42 10.26
CA ALA A 17 -14.05 4.13 9.58
C ALA A 17 -14.47 2.66 9.77
N TRP A 18 -13.50 1.74 9.77
CA TRP A 18 -13.72 0.31 9.99
C TRP A 18 -14.29 0.00 11.38
N LEU A 19 -13.85 0.73 12.42
CA LEU A 19 -14.37 0.55 13.79
C LEU A 19 -15.90 0.75 13.87
N ASP A 20 -16.48 1.54 12.96
CA ASP A 20 -17.91 1.81 12.91
C ASP A 20 -18.68 0.82 12.01
N SER A 21 -18.01 0.12 11.09
CA SER A 21 -18.67 -0.73 10.07
C SER A 21 -18.78 -2.21 10.44
N ASN A 22 -17.94 -2.72 11.35
CA ASN A 22 -17.94 -4.11 11.83
C ASN A 22 -17.86 -5.18 10.70
N GLU A 23 -17.32 -4.81 9.54
CA GLU A 23 -17.05 -5.69 8.39
C GLU A 23 -15.56 -6.03 8.29
N ASN A 24 -15.20 -7.11 7.59
CA ASN A 24 -13.79 -7.39 7.33
C ASN A 24 -13.24 -6.39 6.29
N LEU A 25 -12.09 -5.79 6.57
CA LEU A 25 -11.42 -4.87 5.67
C LEU A 25 -9.95 -5.25 5.50
N SER A 26 -9.55 -5.43 4.25
CA SER A 26 -8.19 -5.78 3.86
C SER A 26 -7.56 -4.66 3.01
N ILE A 27 -6.40 -4.18 3.43
CA ILE A 27 -5.68 -3.08 2.79
C ILE A 27 -4.32 -3.59 2.30
N GLY A 28 -4.03 -3.37 1.02
CA GLY A 28 -2.72 -3.60 0.43
C GLY A 28 -1.99 -2.29 0.18
N VAL A 29 -0.79 -2.12 0.72
CA VAL A 29 0.11 -1.02 0.35
C VAL A 29 1.16 -1.56 -0.59
N VAL A 30 1.27 -0.95 -1.77
CA VAL A 30 2.14 -1.41 -2.85
C VAL A 30 3.14 -0.31 -3.20
N SER A 31 4.41 -0.66 -3.35
CA SER A 31 5.44 0.26 -3.83
C SER A 31 6.44 -0.42 -4.78
N PRO A 32 6.95 0.24 -5.82
CA PRO A 32 8.02 -0.31 -6.66
C PRO A 32 9.39 -0.36 -5.96
N TYR A 33 9.55 0.32 -4.83
CA TYR A 33 10.84 0.43 -4.15
C TYR A 33 10.83 -0.34 -2.83
N ALA A 34 11.71 -1.36 -2.72
CA ALA A 34 11.81 -2.19 -1.52
C ALA A 34 12.11 -1.38 -0.25
N ALA A 35 13.03 -0.42 -0.30
CA ALA A 35 13.35 0.43 0.86
C ALA A 35 12.14 1.21 1.41
N GLN A 36 11.18 1.56 0.56
CA GLN A 36 9.93 2.21 0.97
C GLN A 36 8.97 1.21 1.61
N VAL A 37 8.89 -0.01 1.07
CA VAL A 37 8.14 -1.11 1.69
C VAL A 37 8.68 -1.35 3.11
N ASP A 38 9.99 -1.48 3.25
CA ASP A 38 10.65 -1.70 4.55
C ASP A 38 10.36 -0.55 5.51
N THR A 39 10.51 0.70 5.07
CA THR A 39 10.21 1.88 5.89
C THR A 39 8.75 1.92 6.36
N ILE A 40 7.81 1.59 5.47
CA ILE A 40 6.39 1.56 5.81
C ILE A 40 6.11 0.41 6.78
N GLN A 41 6.67 -0.79 6.55
CA GLN A 41 6.53 -1.93 7.44
C GLN A 41 7.08 -1.64 8.84
N ASP A 42 8.27 -1.04 8.94
CA ASP A 42 8.89 -0.67 10.22
C ASP A 42 8.02 0.31 11.02
N ILE A 43 7.41 1.29 10.34
CA ILE A 43 6.55 2.29 10.98
C ILE A 43 5.17 1.70 11.33
N LEU A 44 4.64 0.81 10.48
CA LEU A 44 3.39 0.11 10.75
C LEU A 44 3.55 -0.84 11.93
N GLY A 45 4.69 -1.53 12.01
CA GLY A 45 4.98 -2.58 12.98
C GLY A 45 3.86 -3.62 13.02
N GLN A 46 3.58 -4.12 14.21
CA GLN A 46 2.46 -5.04 14.49
C GLN A 46 1.21 -4.31 15.00
N LYS A 47 1.03 -3.04 14.60
CA LYS A 47 0.02 -2.17 15.21
C LYS A 47 -1.40 -2.64 14.97
N TYR A 48 -1.63 -3.33 13.85
CA TYR A 48 -2.96 -3.78 13.42
C TYR A 48 -3.17 -5.29 13.53
N ASP A 49 -2.11 -6.07 13.78
CA ASP A 49 -2.12 -7.55 13.83
C ASP A 49 -3.07 -8.14 14.88
N LYS A 50 -3.44 -7.35 15.90
CA LYS A 50 -4.35 -7.77 16.98
C LYS A 50 -5.83 -7.52 16.68
N HIS A 51 -6.14 -6.89 15.55
CA HIS A 51 -7.51 -6.58 15.16
C HIS A 51 -8.02 -7.62 14.17
N GLU A 52 -8.76 -8.61 14.66
CA GLU A 52 -9.47 -9.56 13.79
C GLU A 52 -10.43 -8.79 12.88
N GLY A 53 -10.32 -9.04 11.58
CA GLY A 53 -11.11 -8.36 10.56
C GLY A 53 -10.51 -7.07 9.99
N PHE A 54 -9.33 -6.63 10.44
CA PHE A 54 -8.59 -5.53 9.79
C PHE A 54 -7.16 -5.96 9.45
N ASP A 55 -6.92 -6.23 8.17
CA ASP A 55 -5.62 -6.68 7.67
C ASP A 55 -4.93 -5.59 6.85
N VAL A 56 -3.65 -5.33 7.12
CA VAL A 56 -2.83 -4.39 6.34
C VAL A 56 -1.56 -5.09 5.89
N LYS A 57 -1.41 -5.27 4.58
CA LYS A 57 -0.24 -5.91 3.98
C LYS A 57 0.53 -4.91 3.13
N VAL A 58 1.82 -4.75 3.43
CA VAL A 58 2.72 -3.88 2.66
C VAL A 58 3.65 -4.76 1.84
N ASN A 59 3.72 -4.58 0.52
CA ASN A 59 4.67 -5.34 -0.31
C ASN A 59 5.09 -4.58 -1.56
N THR A 60 6.04 -5.14 -2.30
CA THR A 60 6.36 -4.69 -3.65
C THR A 60 5.30 -5.14 -4.65
N ILE A 61 5.25 -4.51 -5.82
CA ILE A 61 4.31 -4.88 -6.91
C ILE A 61 4.49 -6.34 -7.32
N ASP A 62 5.75 -6.77 -7.46
CA ASP A 62 6.08 -8.15 -7.84
C ASP A 62 5.62 -9.14 -6.74
N GLY A 63 5.67 -8.71 -5.46
CA GLY A 63 5.19 -9.48 -4.31
C GLY A 63 3.67 -9.47 -4.09
N PHE A 64 2.91 -8.73 -4.91
CA PHE A 64 1.45 -8.64 -4.85
C PHE A 64 0.75 -9.42 -5.97
N GLN A 65 1.49 -10.22 -6.73
CA GLN A 65 0.94 -11.01 -7.83
C GLN A 65 -0.05 -12.08 -7.29
N GLY A 66 -1.34 -11.90 -7.59
CA GLY A 66 -2.41 -12.84 -7.21
C GLY A 66 -3.09 -12.56 -5.87
N GLY A 67 -2.76 -11.46 -5.18
CA GLY A 67 -3.50 -11.00 -4.00
C GLY A 67 -4.47 -9.87 -4.37
N GLU A 68 -5.75 -10.04 -4.07
CA GLU A 68 -6.75 -8.97 -4.11
C GLU A 68 -6.95 -8.44 -2.69
N LYS A 69 -7.22 -7.14 -2.57
CA LYS A 69 -7.55 -6.47 -1.31
C LYS A 69 -8.69 -5.51 -1.56
N ASP A 70 -9.46 -5.23 -0.52
CA ASP A 70 -10.59 -4.30 -0.61
C ASP A 70 -10.11 -2.86 -0.89
N ILE A 71 -8.90 -2.51 -0.42
CA ILE A 71 -8.26 -1.22 -0.70
C ILE A 71 -6.80 -1.44 -1.09
N ILE A 72 -6.37 -0.84 -2.21
CA ILE A 72 -4.96 -0.79 -2.62
C ILE A 72 -4.44 0.64 -2.58
N ILE A 73 -3.35 0.86 -1.85
CA ILE A 73 -2.62 2.12 -1.75
C ILE A 73 -1.29 1.98 -2.49
N LEU A 74 -1.16 2.65 -3.63
CA LEU A 74 0.07 2.68 -4.41
C LEU A 74 0.96 3.87 -4.00
N SER A 75 2.11 3.62 -3.38
CA SER A 75 3.14 4.64 -3.11
C SER A 75 4.23 4.55 -4.17
N THR A 76 4.20 5.48 -5.12
CA THR A 76 5.12 5.46 -6.27
C THR A 76 6.45 6.12 -5.99
N ILE A 77 6.61 6.92 -4.92
CA ILE A 77 7.76 7.77 -4.65
C ILE A 77 8.09 8.69 -5.83
N ARG A 78 8.12 9.99 -5.58
CA ARG A 78 8.51 11.00 -6.58
C ARG A 78 9.78 10.59 -7.35
N THR A 79 9.62 10.23 -8.63
CA THR A 79 10.70 10.29 -9.62
C THR A 79 10.79 11.74 -10.06
N ASP A 80 11.97 12.36 -9.94
CA ASP A 80 12.21 13.69 -10.48
C ASP A 80 11.79 13.74 -11.96
N CYS A 81 11.15 14.83 -12.40
CA CYS A 81 10.61 14.98 -13.76
C CYS A 81 11.67 14.80 -14.88
N SER A 82 12.96 14.76 -14.52
CA SER A 82 14.11 14.56 -15.40
C SER A 82 14.53 13.10 -15.57
N THR A 83 14.05 12.17 -14.74
CA THR A 83 14.46 10.77 -14.76
C THR A 83 13.26 9.90 -15.08
N SER A 84 13.43 8.99 -16.05
CA SER A 84 12.31 8.24 -16.64
C SER A 84 11.43 7.59 -15.58
N ILE A 85 10.12 7.65 -15.80
CA ILE A 85 9.12 7.06 -14.93
C ILE A 85 9.15 5.54 -15.13
N GLY A 86 10.20 4.87 -14.66
CA GLY A 86 10.49 3.47 -14.96
C GLY A 86 9.37 2.50 -14.60
N PHE A 87 8.56 2.83 -13.58
CA PHE A 87 7.39 2.05 -13.19
C PHE A 87 6.18 2.30 -14.12
N ILE A 88 5.79 3.56 -14.38
CA ILE A 88 4.65 3.87 -15.26
C ILE A 88 4.94 3.48 -16.72
N SER A 89 6.21 3.52 -17.14
CA SER A 89 6.61 3.06 -18.48
C SER A 89 6.47 1.55 -18.68
N ASN A 90 6.32 0.77 -17.60
CA ASN A 90 6.08 -0.67 -17.69
C ASN A 90 4.58 -0.95 -17.57
N ASN A 91 3.91 -1.02 -18.72
CA ASN A 91 2.46 -1.28 -18.81
C ASN A 91 2.01 -2.54 -18.07
N GLN A 92 2.84 -3.59 -17.98
CA GLN A 92 2.48 -4.82 -17.26
C GLN A 92 2.39 -4.55 -15.75
N ARG A 93 3.35 -3.79 -15.21
CA ARG A 93 3.39 -3.42 -13.79
C ARG A 93 2.29 -2.41 -13.43
N THR A 94 2.02 -1.47 -14.34
CA THR A 94 0.91 -0.52 -14.19
C THR A 94 -0.44 -1.23 -14.21
N ASN A 95 -0.66 -2.15 -15.14
CA ASN A 95 -1.90 -2.93 -15.22
C ASN A 95 -2.10 -3.77 -13.95
N VAL A 96 -1.04 -4.44 -13.47
CA VAL A 96 -1.11 -5.21 -12.22
C VAL A 96 -1.40 -4.32 -11.03
N ALA A 97 -0.89 -3.09 -10.95
CA ALA A 97 -1.21 -2.19 -9.84
C ALA A 97 -2.66 -1.66 -9.89
N LEU A 98 -3.19 -1.42 -11.10
CA LEU A 98 -4.52 -0.83 -11.29
C LEU A 98 -5.68 -1.82 -11.11
N THR A 99 -5.45 -3.12 -11.32
CA THR A 99 -6.51 -4.15 -11.28
C THR A 99 -6.52 -4.96 -9.96
N ARG A 100 -6.09 -4.39 -8.83
CA ARG A 100 -5.98 -5.11 -7.54
C ARG A 100 -6.99 -4.68 -6.50
N ALA A 101 -7.82 -3.71 -6.85
CA ALA A 101 -8.98 -3.22 -6.10
C ALA A 101 -10.26 -3.63 -6.81
#